data_AF-A0A6M0RPQ8-F1
#
_entry.id   AF-A0A6M0RPQ8-F1
#
_cell.length_a   1.000
_cell.length_b   1.000
_cell.length_c   1.000
_cell.angle_alpha   90.00
_cell.angle_beta   90.00
_cell.angle_gamma   90.00
#
_symmetry.space_group_name_H-M   'P 1'
#
loop_
_entity.id
_entity.type
_entity.pdbx_description
1 polymer ?
#
loop_
_entity_poly.entity_id
_entity_poly.type
_entity_poly.pdbx_seq_one_letter_code
_entity_poly.pdbx_strand_id
1 'polypeptide(L)'
;MEANIDIWNLLHDGSIVAFSNVGPGDISVKVEIEYLCELLATGSKFLLIHLRDCSDISYSPFKSSDTVIKPESLGECDLEILSAKNEHSYISVCCTEGIIRLSYMDAYYELDNGVPISFATLSQACKKYWNDWEQHNRNDV
;
A
#
# COMPACT_ATOMS: atom_id res chain seq x y z
N MET A 1 14.08 14.20 -3.63
CA MET A 1 14.04 12.88 -2.98
C MET A 1 12.81 12.22 -3.57
N GLU A 2 12.99 11.21 -4.41
CA GLU A 2 11.86 10.56 -5.06
C GLU A 2 11.20 9.65 -4.03
N ALA A 3 9.96 9.95 -3.66
CA ALA A 3 9.17 9.09 -2.81
C ALA A 3 9.06 7.71 -3.48
N ASN A 4 9.23 6.65 -2.70
CA ASN A 4 9.31 5.28 -3.23
C ASN A 4 7.92 4.83 -3.72
N ILE A 5 7.68 4.97 -5.02
CA ILE A 5 6.49 4.47 -5.73
C ILE A 5 6.44 2.94 -5.76
N ASP A 6 7.58 2.27 -5.72
CA ASP A 6 7.68 0.84 -5.97
C ASP A 6 6.94 0.03 -4.91
N ILE A 7 6.83 0.52 -3.67
CA ILE A 7 6.03 -0.15 -2.64
C ILE A 7 4.56 -0.25 -3.05
N TRP A 8 3.96 0.82 -3.57
CA TRP A 8 2.54 0.84 -3.91
C TRP A 8 2.23 -0.06 -5.12
N ASN A 9 3.16 -0.14 -6.07
CA ASN A 9 3.05 -1.11 -7.18
C ASN A 9 3.33 -2.55 -6.74
N LEU A 10 4.19 -2.77 -5.76
CA LEU A 10 4.42 -4.09 -5.19
C LEU A 10 3.17 -4.62 -4.47
N LEU A 11 2.45 -3.73 -3.78
CA LEU A 11 1.23 -4.04 -3.04
C LEU A 11 -0.03 -4.02 -3.92
N HIS A 12 0.11 -4.15 -5.24
CA HIS A 12 -1.05 -4.44 -6.09
C HIS A 12 -1.76 -5.71 -5.58
N ASP A 13 -3.08 -5.72 -5.72
CA ASP A 13 -3.99 -6.74 -5.18
C ASP A 13 -4.07 -6.78 -3.64
N GLY A 14 -3.44 -5.82 -2.94
CA GLY A 14 -3.66 -5.56 -1.52
C GLY A 14 -4.72 -4.48 -1.30
N SER A 15 -5.41 -4.52 -0.15
CA SER A 15 -6.44 -3.53 0.21
C SER A 15 -5.95 -2.58 1.30
N ILE A 16 -6.05 -1.27 1.09
CA ILE A 16 -5.90 -0.30 2.18
C ILE A 16 -7.16 -0.36 3.03
N VAL A 17 -7.00 -0.72 4.31
CA VAL A 17 -8.11 -0.95 5.24
C VAL A 17 -8.24 0.10 6.33
N ALA A 18 -7.16 0.84 6.62
CA ALA A 18 -7.19 1.92 7.59
C ALA A 18 -6.05 2.92 7.41
N PHE A 19 -6.30 4.15 7.85
CA PHE A 19 -5.28 5.16 8.09
C PHE A 19 -5.21 5.46 9.58
N SER A 20 -4.03 5.74 10.10
CA SER A 20 -3.79 6.09 11.50
C SER A 20 -2.75 7.19 11.62
N ASN A 21 -2.82 7.96 12.71
CA ASN A 21 -2.02 9.18 12.91
C ASN A 21 -2.19 10.20 11.78
N VAL A 22 -3.41 10.35 11.27
CA VAL A 22 -3.69 11.24 10.14
C VAL A 22 -3.59 12.71 10.61
N GLY A 23 -2.54 13.39 10.15
CA GLY A 23 -2.20 14.77 10.45
C GLY A 23 -0.85 15.12 9.78
N PRO A 24 -0.39 16.39 9.84
CA PRO A 24 0.94 16.74 9.34
C PRO A 24 2.02 15.93 10.08
N GLY A 25 2.91 15.27 9.34
CA GLY A 25 3.97 14.44 9.91
C GLY A 25 3.78 12.96 9.59
N ASP A 26 3.99 12.10 10.59
CA ASP A 26 4.06 10.65 10.36
C ASP A 26 2.68 10.01 10.31
N ILE A 27 2.36 9.36 9.20
CA ILE A 27 1.08 8.67 8.95
C ILE A 27 1.34 7.18 8.83
N SER A 28 0.41 6.36 9.33
CA SER A 28 0.46 4.91 9.14
C SER A 28 -0.71 4.46 8.26
N VAL A 29 -0.41 3.67 7.25
CA VAL A 29 -1.38 3.07 6.33
C VAL A 29 -1.36 1.56 6.56
N LYS A 30 -2.53 1.00 6.88
CA LYS A 30 -2.69 -0.44 7.06
C LYS A 30 -3.19 -1.05 5.77
N VAL A 31 -2.43 -2.01 5.25
CA VAL A 31 -2.74 -2.76 4.02
C VAL A 31 -2.96 -4.22 4.37
N GLU A 32 -4.09 -4.77 3.98
CA GLU A 32 -4.36 -6.21 4.00
C GLU A 32 -3.80 -6.83 2.71
N ILE A 33 -2.88 -7.79 2.85
CA ILE A 33 -2.23 -8.49 1.73
C ILE A 33 -1.79 -9.89 2.18
N GLU A 34 -2.78 -10.73 2.46
CA GLU A 34 -2.58 -12.02 3.14
C GLU A 34 -1.52 -12.90 2.48
N TYR A 35 -1.55 -13.06 1.15
CA TYR A 35 -0.59 -13.93 0.44
C TYR A 35 0.87 -13.53 0.68
N LEU A 36 1.15 -12.22 0.77
CA LEU A 36 2.50 -11.71 0.96
C LEU A 36 2.90 -11.79 2.43
N CYS A 37 2.00 -11.42 3.33
CA CYS A 37 2.24 -11.46 4.77
C CYS A 37 2.45 -12.89 5.27
N GLU A 38 1.67 -13.86 4.81
CA GLU A 38 1.80 -15.27 5.20
C GLU A 38 3.17 -15.88 4.82
N LEU A 39 3.75 -15.44 3.70
CA LEU A 39 5.09 -15.85 3.27
C LEU A 39 6.20 -15.32 4.18
N LEU A 40 5.96 -14.18 4.84
CA LEU A 40 6.94 -13.51 5.70
C LEU A 40 6.80 -13.95 7.15
N ALA A 41 5.57 -14.06 7.64
CA ALA A 41 5.25 -14.56 8.96
C ALA A 41 3.89 -15.25 8.95
N THR A 42 3.87 -16.53 9.29
CA THR A 42 2.64 -17.32 9.34
C THR A 42 1.59 -16.67 10.24
N GLY A 43 0.37 -16.50 9.71
CA GLY A 43 -0.76 -15.90 10.43
C GLY A 43 -0.81 -14.37 10.41
N SER A 44 0.18 -13.72 9.81
CA SER A 44 0.13 -12.28 9.52
C SER A 44 -0.72 -12.02 8.28
N LYS A 45 -1.56 -10.99 8.33
CA LYS A 45 -2.41 -10.58 7.20
C LYS A 45 -2.18 -9.14 6.76
N PHE A 46 -1.63 -8.33 7.66
CA PHE A 46 -1.51 -6.91 7.43
C PHE A 46 -0.05 -6.46 7.41
N LEU A 47 0.21 -5.55 6.47
CA LEU A 47 1.41 -4.75 6.41
C LEU A 47 1.06 -3.33 6.86
N LEU A 48 1.80 -2.82 7.84
CA LEU A 48 1.78 -1.42 8.24
C LEU A 48 2.86 -0.67 7.47
N ILE A 49 2.45 0.36 6.75
CA ILE A 49 3.33 1.27 6.01
C ILE A 49 3.34 2.59 6.76
N HIS A 50 4.49 2.96 7.30
CA HIS A 50 4.66 4.21 8.01
C HIS A 50 5.32 5.23 7.09
N LEU A 51 4.57 6.25 6.71
CA LEU A 51 4.96 7.35 5.84
C LEU A 51 5.50 8.48 6.70
N ARG A 52 6.79 8.79 6.56
CA ARG A 52 7.47 9.85 7.30
C ARG A 52 7.36 11.19 6.62
N ASP A 53 7.15 12.23 7.41
CA ASP A 53 6.97 13.61 6.93
C ASP A 53 5.94 13.70 5.80
N CYS A 54 4.77 13.08 6.01
CA CYS A 54 3.67 13.17 5.07
C CYS A 54 3.12 14.60 5.08
N SER A 55 3.24 15.25 3.92
CA SER A 55 2.88 16.66 3.69
C SER A 55 1.53 16.81 3.00
N ASP A 56 1.08 15.75 2.31
CA ASP A 56 -0.19 15.74 1.60
C ASP A 56 -0.73 14.32 1.54
N ILE A 57 -1.98 14.15 1.93
CA ILE A 57 -2.71 12.90 1.76
C ILE A 57 -4.19 13.19 1.56
N SER A 58 -4.77 12.62 0.51
CA SER A 58 -6.19 12.80 0.21
C SER A 58 -6.72 11.66 -0.67
N TYR A 59 -8.03 11.46 -0.63
CA TYR A 59 -8.73 10.47 -1.42
C TYR A 59 -9.82 11.13 -2.27
N SER A 60 -9.83 10.80 -3.55
CA SER A 60 -10.82 11.28 -4.52
C SER A 60 -11.60 10.08 -5.09
N PRO A 61 -12.87 9.89 -4.70
CA PRO A 61 -13.70 8.81 -5.23
C PRO A 61 -14.05 9.01 -6.71
N PHE A 62 -14.08 7.96 -7.51
CA PHE A 62 -14.48 8.05 -8.92
C PHE A 62 -15.96 8.42 -9.09
N LYS A 63 -16.83 7.93 -8.20
CA LYS A 63 -18.28 8.23 -8.21
C LYS A 63 -18.57 9.69 -7.85
N SER A 64 -17.62 10.42 -7.29
CA SER A 64 -17.78 11.80 -6.85
C SER A 64 -16.47 12.55 -7.05
N SER A 65 -16.06 12.71 -8.32
CA SER A 65 -14.75 13.24 -8.72
C SER A 65 -14.41 14.63 -8.17
N ASP A 66 -15.43 15.43 -7.82
CA ASP A 66 -15.26 16.77 -7.25
C ASP A 66 -15.08 16.74 -5.72
N THR A 67 -15.18 15.56 -5.10
CA THR A 67 -15.05 15.38 -3.65
C THR A 67 -13.63 14.95 -3.31
N VAL A 68 -12.98 15.74 -2.46
CA VAL A 68 -11.71 15.37 -1.84
C VAL A 68 -11.98 15.02 -0.39
N ILE A 69 -11.75 13.76 -0.04
CA ILE A 69 -11.93 13.22 1.30
C ILE A 69 -10.55 13.18 1.96
N LYS A 70 -10.47 13.71 3.18
CA LYS A 70 -9.26 13.56 3.99
C LYS A 70 -9.23 12.16 4.62
N PRO A 71 -8.05 11.53 4.80
CA PRO A 71 -7.99 10.16 5.30
C PRO A 71 -8.50 10.01 6.74
N GLU A 72 -8.47 11.07 7.55
CA GLU A 72 -9.09 11.05 8.89
C GLU A 72 -10.59 10.75 8.85
N SER A 73 -11.24 11.04 7.72
CA SER A 73 -12.66 10.82 7.49
C SER A 73 -12.97 9.48 6.83
N LEU A 74 -11.95 8.72 6.39
CA LEU A 74 -12.15 7.42 5.74
C LEU A 74 -12.47 6.31 6.73
N GLY A 75 -11.99 6.40 7.98
CA GLY A 75 -12.20 5.36 8.99
C GLY A 75 -11.66 4.01 8.54
N GLU A 76 -12.39 2.94 8.83
CA GLU A 76 -12.18 1.63 8.20
C GLU A 76 -12.70 1.68 6.75
N CYS A 77 -11.85 1.31 5.81
CA CYS A 77 -12.16 1.28 4.38
C CYS A 77 -11.75 -0.07 3.76
N ASP A 78 -12.04 -0.24 2.48
CA ASP A 78 -11.56 -1.37 1.68
C ASP A 78 -11.24 -0.85 0.28
N LEU A 79 -10.02 -0.34 0.13
CA LEU A 79 -9.54 0.28 -1.10
C LEU A 79 -8.44 -0.61 -1.69
N GLU A 80 -8.86 -1.56 -2.52
CA GLU A 80 -7.96 -2.44 -3.28
C GLU A 80 -7.07 -1.61 -4.21
N ILE A 81 -5.75 -1.82 -4.09
CA ILE A 81 -4.69 -1.13 -4.82
C ILE A 81 -4.54 -1.79 -6.19
N LEU A 82 -4.68 -0.99 -7.25
CA LEU A 82 -4.54 -1.45 -8.63
C LEU A 82 -3.19 -1.06 -9.25
N SER A 83 -2.72 0.15 -8.94
CA SER A 83 -1.43 0.65 -9.44
C SER A 83 -1.05 1.96 -8.74
N ALA A 84 0.21 2.36 -8.89
CA ALA A 84 0.68 3.67 -8.50
C ALA A 84 1.47 4.36 -9.62
N LYS A 85 1.41 5.70 -9.62
CA LYS A 85 2.13 6.57 -10.55
C LYS A 85 2.81 7.70 -9.79
N ASN A 86 4.02 8.04 -10.24
CA ASN A 86 4.76 9.16 -9.70
C ASN A 86 4.40 10.37 -10.55
N GLU A 87 3.66 11.29 -9.94
CA GLU A 87 3.36 12.59 -10.53
C GLU A 87 4.46 13.58 -10.15
N HIS A 88 4.50 14.74 -10.82
CA HIS A 88 5.57 15.73 -10.61
C HIS A 88 5.79 16.14 -9.14
N SER A 89 4.76 16.08 -8.28
CA SER A 89 4.85 16.51 -6.87
C SER A 89 4.23 15.55 -5.85
N TYR A 90 3.69 14.41 -6.28
CA TYR A 90 2.99 13.46 -5.41
C TYR A 90 2.94 12.07 -6.07
N ILE A 91 2.63 11.04 -5.28
CA ILE A 91 2.28 9.71 -5.75
C ILE A 91 0.75 9.61 -5.86
N SER A 92 0.28 9.13 -6.99
CA SER A 92 -1.11 8.73 -7.22
C SER A 92 -1.24 7.22 -7.07
N VAL A 93 -1.97 6.74 -6.06
CA VAL A 93 -2.33 5.33 -5.90
C VAL A 93 -3.75 5.14 -6.40
N CYS A 94 -3.89 4.47 -7.54
CA CYS A 94 -5.16 4.12 -8.13
C CYS A 94 -5.73 2.90 -7.40
N CYS A 95 -6.90 3.07 -6.81
CA CYS A 95 -7.66 2.03 -6.15
C CYS A 95 -8.93 1.70 -6.95
N THR A 96 -9.65 0.65 -6.59
CA THR A 96 -10.91 0.26 -7.27
C THR A 96 -11.97 1.36 -7.31
N GLU A 97 -12.13 2.12 -6.23
CA GLU A 97 -13.20 3.12 -6.09
C GLU A 97 -12.72 4.58 -6.17
N GLY A 98 -11.41 4.83 -6.33
CA GLY A 98 -10.88 6.18 -6.41
C GLY A 98 -9.37 6.26 -6.44
N ILE A 99 -8.83 7.46 -6.26
CA ILE A 99 -7.39 7.72 -6.24
C ILE A 99 -7.00 8.26 -4.88
N ILE A 100 -5.95 7.69 -4.29
CA ILE A 100 -5.28 8.28 -3.13
C ILE A 100 -4.08 9.07 -3.65
N ARG A 101 -3.97 10.32 -3.22
CA ARG A 101 -2.81 11.18 -3.45
C ARG A 101 -1.95 11.21 -2.20
N LEU A 102 -0.63 11.05 -2.36
CA LEU A 102 0.34 10.96 -1.26
C LEU A 102 1.60 11.77 -1.56
N SER A 103 2.06 12.56 -0.59
CA SER A 103 3.40 13.17 -0.61
C SER A 103 4.06 12.97 0.75
N TYR A 104 5.17 12.20 0.78
CA TYR A 104 5.93 11.87 1.98
C TYR A 104 7.42 11.81 1.66
N MET A 105 8.28 11.91 2.68
CA MET A 105 9.73 11.89 2.51
C MET A 105 10.31 10.48 2.43
N ASP A 106 9.83 9.57 3.29
CA ASP A 106 10.32 8.19 3.35
C ASP A 106 9.25 7.23 3.88
N ALA A 107 9.44 5.93 3.70
CA ALA A 107 8.54 4.90 4.20
C ALA A 107 9.31 3.74 4.87
N TYR A 108 8.76 3.24 5.98
CA TYR A 108 9.21 1.99 6.61
C TYR A 108 8.02 1.06 6.84
N TYR A 109 8.31 -0.24 6.96
CA TYR A 109 7.29 -1.29 6.90
C TYR A 109 7.40 -2.22 8.10
N GLU A 110 6.25 -2.62 8.62
CA GLU A 110 6.14 -3.54 9.75
C GLU A 110 4.98 -4.51 9.49
N LEU A 111 5.11 -5.76 9.90
CA LEU A 111 3.98 -6.70 9.92
C LEU A 111 3.09 -6.43 11.14
N ASP A 112 1.84 -6.89 11.11
CA ASP A 112 0.91 -6.79 12.26
C ASP A 112 1.40 -7.40 13.59
N ASN A 113 2.41 -8.26 13.53
CA ASN A 113 3.06 -8.86 14.69
C ASN A 113 4.21 -8.00 15.28
N GLY A 114 4.45 -6.80 14.74
CA GLY A 114 5.49 -5.89 15.22
C GLY A 114 6.87 -6.07 14.56
N VAL A 115 7.02 -7.00 13.61
CA VAL A 115 8.32 -7.28 12.98
C VAL A 115 8.58 -6.28 11.86
N PRO A 116 9.67 -5.49 11.93
CA PRO A 116 10.06 -4.59 10.84
C PRO A 116 10.51 -5.38 9.62
N ILE A 117 10.11 -4.93 8.44
CA ILE A 117 10.46 -5.56 7.16
C ILE A 117 11.07 -4.53 6.22
N SER A 118 12.08 -4.95 5.46
CA SER A 118 12.69 -4.11 4.41
C SER A 118 11.93 -4.22 3.09
N PHE A 119 11.98 -3.17 2.27
CA PHE A 119 11.45 -3.24 0.89
C PHE A 119 12.08 -4.39 0.08
N ALA A 120 13.38 -4.65 0.26
CA ALA A 120 14.06 -5.75 -0.43
C ALA A 120 13.47 -7.11 -0.06
N THR A 121 13.12 -7.32 1.22
CA THR A 121 12.47 -8.54 1.71
C THR A 121 11.06 -8.69 1.11
N LEU A 122 10.26 -7.62 1.09
CA LEU A 122 8.94 -7.60 0.45
C LEU A 122 9.05 -7.94 -1.05
N SER A 123 9.99 -7.31 -1.75
CA SER A 123 10.20 -7.53 -3.19
C SER A 123 10.62 -8.96 -3.49
N GLN A 124 11.47 -9.57 -2.66
CA GLN A 124 11.86 -10.97 -2.81
C GLN A 124 10.70 -11.93 -2.57
N ALA A 125 9.90 -11.71 -1.52
CA ALA A 125 8.74 -12.55 -1.22
C ALA A 125 7.68 -12.46 -2.34
N CYS A 126 7.38 -11.24 -2.80
CA CYS A 126 6.46 -11.00 -3.92
C CYS A 126 6.93 -11.69 -5.21
N LYS A 127 8.21 -11.52 -5.58
CA LYS A 127 8.80 -12.19 -6.76
C LYS A 127 8.73 -13.72 -6.65
N LYS A 128 9.01 -14.27 -5.46
CA LYS A 128 8.94 -15.71 -5.24
C LYS A 128 7.51 -16.21 -5.47
N TYR A 129 6.52 -15.55 -4.86
CA TYR A 129 5.12 -15.92 -5.01
C TYR A 129 4.67 -15.96 -6.47
N TRP A 130 4.91 -14.87 -7.22
CA TRP A 130 4.48 -14.78 -8.61
C TRP A 130 5.23 -15.76 -9.52
N ASN A 131 6.53 -15.98 -9.29
CA ASN A 131 7.29 -16.99 -10.02
C ASN A 131 6.75 -18.41 -9.76
N ASP A 132 6.41 -18.73 -8.52
CA ASP A 132 5.85 -20.03 -8.15
C ASP A 132 4.45 -20.17 -8.79
N TRP A 133 3.60 -19.14 -8.73
CA TRP A 133 2.28 -19.12 -9.35
C TRP A 133 2.33 -19.31 -10.87
N GLU A 134 3.24 -18.62 -11.57
CA GLU A 134 3.43 -18.77 -13.02
C GLU A 134 3.89 -20.18 -13.40
N GLN A 135 4.75 -20.81 -12.60
CA GLN A 135 5.22 -22.18 -12.84
C GLN A 135 4.09 -23.20 -12.66
N HIS A 136 3.25 -23.04 -11.63
CA HIS A 136 2.12 -23.94 -11.40
C HIS A 136 1.06 -23.80 -12.50
N ASN A 137 0.69 -22.56 -12.88
CA ASN A 137 -0.30 -22.34 -13.95
C ASN A 137 0.19 -22.73 -15.35
N ARG A 138 1.50 -22.79 -15.60
CA ARG A 138 2.06 -23.31 -16.86
C ARG A 138 2.03 -24.84 -16.95
N ASN A 139 2.03 -25.54 -15.81
CA ASN A 139 2.01 -27.01 -15.78
C ASN A 139 0.59 -27.60 -15.85
N ASP A 140 -0.43 -26.76 -15.75
CA ASP A 140 -1.85 -27.14 -15.87
C ASP A 140 -2.43 -26.92 -17.29
N VAL A 141 -1.56 -26.75 -18.32
CA VAL A 141 -1.93 -26.61 -19.74
C VAL A 141 -1.42 -27.77 -20.58
#